data_AF-A0A0E0QGI3-F1
#
_entry.id   AF-A0A0E0QGI3-F1
#
_cell.length_a   1.000
_cell.length_b   1.000
_cell.length_c   1.000
_cell.angle_alpha   90.00
_cell.angle_beta   90.00
_cell.angle_gamma   90.00
#
_symmetry.space_group_name_H-M   'P 1'
#
loop_
_entity.id
_entity.type
_entity.pdbx_description
1 polymer ?
#
loop_
_entity_poly.entity_id
_entity_poly.type
_entity_poly.pdbx_seq_one_letter_code
_entity_poly.pdbx_strand_id
1 'polypeptide(L)' 'MTTGFGLLFNFRIAVMQMKTIAAAVVWNFDVEVVDGQTVEPKLSCLLQMKNGVMVKVSKRAV' A
#
# COMPACT_ATOMS: atom_id res chain seq x y z
N MET A 1 22.13 -9.81 24.90
CA MET A 1 22.38 -9.34 23.52
C MET A 1 21.82 -10.37 22.52
N THR A 2 20.50 -10.54 22.40
CA THR A 2 19.89 -11.40 21.35
C THR A 2 18.46 -10.98 20.93
N THR A 3 17.97 -9.80 21.34
CA THR A 3 16.61 -9.32 21.03
C THR A 3 16.55 -8.46 19.75
N GLY A 4 17.27 -8.84 18.69
CA GLY A 4 17.39 -7.99 17.48
C GLY A 4 17.10 -8.67 16.13
N PHE A 5 17.20 -10.00 16.02
CA PHE A 5 17.22 -10.66 14.71
C PHE A 5 15.84 -10.96 14.11
N GLY A 6 14.81 -11.20 14.94
CA GLY A 6 13.47 -11.56 14.48
C GLY A 6 12.67 -10.41 13.83
N LEU A 7 12.82 -9.17 14.33
CA LEU A 7 12.11 -8.00 13.79
C LEU A 7 12.64 -7.58 12.41
N LEU A 8 13.94 -7.73 12.18
CA LEU A 8 14.58 -7.29 10.93
C LEU A 8 14.18 -8.16 9.74
N PHE A 9 14.03 -9.47 9.95
CA PHE A 9 13.64 -10.39 8.88
C PHE A 9 12.21 -10.12 8.40
N ASN A 10 11.25 -10.04 9.33
CA ASN A 10 9.84 -9.76 9.00
C ASN A 10 9.66 -8.38 8.38
N PHE A 11 10.37 -7.36 8.87
CA PHE A 11 10.36 -6.03 8.26
C PHE A 11 10.89 -6.04 6.83
N ARG A 12 12.00 -6.74 6.57
CA ARG A 12 12.56 -6.87 5.21
C ARG A 12 11.60 -7.57 4.27
N ILE A 13 10.94 -8.64 4.71
CA ILE A 13 9.92 -9.33 3.90
C ILE A 13 8.77 -8.39 3.59
N ALA A 14 8.24 -7.67 4.58
CA ALA A 14 7.14 -6.74 4.38
C ALA A 14 7.49 -5.65 3.35
N VAL A 15 8.67 -5.04 3.46
CA VAL A 15 9.15 -4.04 2.50
C VAL A 15 9.32 -4.63 1.10
N MET A 16 9.85 -5.86 0.98
CA MET A 16 10.00 -6.53 -0.31
C MET A 16 8.64 -6.84 -0.96
N GLN A 17 7.68 -7.36 -0.19
CA GLN A 17 6.32 -7.63 -0.68
C GLN A 17 5.65 -6.36 -1.18
N MET A 18 5.69 -5.28 -0.40
CA MET A 18 5.12 -3.99 -0.80
C MET A 18 5.74 -3.46 -2.10
N LYS A 19 7.07 -3.58 -2.26
CA LYS A 19 7.77 -3.16 -3.49
C LYS A 19 7.35 -3.99 -4.70
N THR A 20 7.27 -5.32 -4.55
CA THR A 20 6.85 -6.21 -5.65
C THR A 20 5.42 -5.92 -6.08
N ILE A 21 4.51 -5.74 -5.13
CA ILE A 21 3.11 -5.40 -5.41
C ILE A 21 3.04 -4.02 -6.08
N ALA A 22 3.73 -3.01 -5.55
CA ALA A 22 3.75 -1.68 -6.14
C ALA A 22 4.29 -1.69 -7.59
N ALA A 23 5.38 -2.40 -7.83
CA ALA A 23 5.95 -2.55 -9.18
C ALA A 23 4.96 -3.25 -10.12
N ALA A 24 4.33 -4.35 -9.70
CA ALA A 24 3.36 -5.06 -10.51
C ALA A 24 2.13 -4.21 -10.84
N VAL A 25 1.62 -3.45 -9.86
CA VAL A 25 0.47 -2.55 -10.05
C VAL A 25 0.82 -1.46 -11.05
N VAL A 26 1.94 -0.75 -10.87
CA VAL A 26 2.37 0.34 -11.76
C VAL A 26 2.67 -0.16 -13.19
N TRP A 27 3.16 -1.39 -13.35
CA TRP A 27 3.46 -1.94 -14.68
C TRP A 27 2.22 -2.42 -15.45
N ASN A 28 1.26 -3.04 -14.75
CA ASN A 28 0.13 -3.71 -15.39
C ASN A 28 -1.13 -2.83 -15.45
N PHE A 29 -1.26 -1.88 -14.53
CA PHE A 29 -2.45 -1.09 -14.36
C PHE A 29 -2.12 0.39 -14.34
N ASP A 30 -2.98 1.15 -15.01
CA ASP A 30 -3.07 2.58 -14.81
C ASP A 30 -4.03 2.83 -13.64
N VAL A 31 -3.51 3.42 -12.56
CA VAL A 31 -4.25 3.63 -11.31
C VAL A 31 -4.42 5.12 -11.10
N GLU A 32 -5.64 5.60 -11.32
CA GLU A 32 -6.02 6.99 -11.09
C GLU A 32 -6.78 7.10 -9.77
N VAL A 33 -6.41 8.05 -8.93
CA VAL A 33 -7.17 8.36 -7.71
C VAL A 33 -8.37 9.20 -8.10
N VAL A 34 -9.56 8.84 -7.61
CA VAL A 34 -10.79 9.59 -7.92
C VAL A 34 -10.75 10.94 -7.20
N ASP A 35 -10.95 12.04 -7.95
CA ASP A 35 -11.02 13.39 -7.39
C ASP A 35 -12.26 13.61 -6.52
N GLY A 36 -12.12 14.45 -5.49
CA GLY A 36 -13.21 14.82 -4.59
C GLY A 36 -13.46 13.87 -3.41
N GLN A 37 -12.60 12.86 -3.20
CA GLN A 37 -12.68 12.01 -2.02
C GLN A 37 -11.99 12.65 -0.81
N THR A 38 -12.69 12.74 0.32
CA THR A 38 -12.09 13.19 1.58
C THR A 38 -11.35 12.02 2.25
N VAL A 39 -10.03 11.98 2.08
CA VAL A 39 -9.17 10.98 2.70
C VAL A 39 -8.90 11.39 4.16
N GLU A 40 -9.75 10.94 5.07
CA GLU A 40 -9.57 11.18 6.51
C GLU A 40 -9.00 9.94 7.21
N PRO A 41 -7.94 10.09 8.03
CA PRO A 41 -7.48 9.01 8.89
C PRO A 41 -8.49 8.76 10.01
N LYS A 42 -8.88 7.50 10.20
CA LYS A 42 -9.64 7.04 11.36
C LYS A 42 -8.67 6.95 12.55
N LEU A 43 -9.00 7.63 13.64
CA LEU A 43 -8.30 7.46 14.92
C LEU A 43 -8.60 6.05 15.46
N SER A 44 -7.69 5.12 15.19
CA SER A 44 -7.64 3.77 15.74
C SER A 44 -6.20 3.38 16.04
N CYS A 45 -5.98 2.30 16.82
CA CYS A 45 -4.63 1.78 17.11
C CYS A 45 -3.82 1.44 15.84
N LEU A 46 -4.50 1.17 14.73
CA LEU A 46 -3.91 1.09 13.40
C LEU A 46 -4.36 2.29 12.58
N LEU A 47 -3.43 2.92 11.86
CA LEU A 47 -3.76 3.99 10.93
C LEU A 47 -4.56 3.41 9.76
N GLN A 48 -5.85 3.72 9.70
CA GLN A 48 -6.76 3.28 8.65
C GLN A 48 -7.48 4.49 8.05
N MET A 49 -7.81 4.44 6.77
CA MET A 49 -8.63 5.48 6.15
C MET A 49 -10.10 5.26 6.51
N LYS A 50 -10.79 6.30 6.97
CA LYS A 50 -12.18 6.23 7.45
C LYS A 50 -13.16 5.85 6.33
N ASN A 51 -12.95 6.37 5.13
CA ASN A 51 -13.82 6.18 3.97
C ASN A 51 -13.15 5.30 2.89
N GLY A 52 -12.02 4.67 3.20
CA GLY A 52 -11.16 4.00 2.21
C GLY A 52 -10.52 4.98 1.24
N VAL A 53 -9.83 4.45 0.22
CA VAL A 53 -9.32 5.21 -0.91
C VAL A 53 -9.92 4.63 -2.17
N MET A 54 -10.66 5.43 -2.92
CA MET A 54 -11.27 5.01 -4.17
C MET A 54 -10.30 5.26 -5.32
N VAL A 55 -10.01 4.21 -6.07
CA VAL A 55 -9.11 4.26 -7.22
C VAL A 55 -9.81 3.67 -8.44
N LYS A 56 -9.58 4.30 -9.59
CA LYS A 56 -9.97 3.78 -10.89
C LYS A 56 -8.78 3.00 -11.45
N VAL A 57 -9.00 1.73 -11.75
CA VAL A 57 -7.97 0.83 -12.26
C VAL A 57 -8.31 0.52 -13.71
N SER A 58 -7.45 0.95 -14.63
CA SER A 58 -7.55 0.64 -16.05
C SER A 58 -6.42 -0.32 -16.42
N LYS A 59 -6.69 -1.33 -17.25
CA LYS A 59 -5.62 -2.19 -17.76
C LYS A 59 -4.73 -1.34 -18.65
N ARG A 60 -3.42 -1.34 -18.39
CA ARG A 60 -2.46 -0.64 -19.25
C ARG A 60 -2.45 -1.38 -20.59
N ALA A 61 -3.03 -0.76 -21.62
CA ALA A 61 -2.90 -1.24 -23.00
C ALA A 61 -1.47 -0.87 -23.44
N VAL A 62 -0.60 -1.87 -23.48
CA VAL A 62 0.66 -1.78 -24.23
C VAL A 62 0.34 -2.08 -25.68
#